data_AF-A0A840HN82-F1
#
_entry.id   AF-A0A840HN82-F1
#
_cell.length_a   1.000
_cell.length_b   1.000
_cell.length_c   1.000
_cell.angle_alpha   90.00
_cell.angle_beta   90.00
_cell.angle_gamma   90.00
#
_symmetry.space_group_name_H-M   'P 1'
#
loop_
_entity.id
_entity.type
_entity.pdbx_description
1 polymer ?
#
loop_
_entity_poly.entity_id
_entity_poly.type
_entity_poly.pdbx_seq_one_letter_code
_entity_poly.pdbx_strand_id
1 'polypeptide(L)' 'MDKMRLDKGGWLVVCDGRKALILENLGDEMFPNLHTREVH' A
#
# COMPACT_ATOMS: atom_id res chain seq x y z
N MET A 1 -18.43 -8.22 6.49
CA MET A 1 -17.35 -7.22 6.31
C MET A 1 -16.80 -7.43 4.93
N ASP A 2 -16.88 -6.42 4.08
CA ASP A 2 -16.27 -6.49 2.76
C ASP A 2 -14.75 -6.48 2.94
N LYS A 3 -14.06 -7.44 2.33
CA LYS A 3 -12.61 -7.59 2.52
C LYS A 3 -11.95 -6.55 1.63
N MET A 4 -11.22 -5.60 2.22
CA MET A 4 -10.47 -4.61 1.43
C MET A 4 -9.49 -5.35 0.51
N ARG A 5 -9.64 -5.14 -0.80
CA ARG A 5 -8.80 -5.69 -1.85
C ARG A 5 -7.88 -4.59 -2.37
N LEU A 6 -6.62 -4.89 -2.54
CA LEU A 6 -5.63 -3.97 -3.09
C LEU A 6 -5.10 -4.57 -4.39
N ASP A 7 -5.66 -4.13 -5.51
CA ASP A 7 -5.22 -4.57 -6.82
C ASP A 7 -3.79 -4.11 -7.11
N LYS A 8 -3.19 -4.71 -8.14
CA LYS A 8 -1.89 -4.29 -8.65
C LYS A 8 -1.90 -2.81 -9.05
N GLY A 9 -0.89 -2.07 -8.63
CA GLY A 9 -0.80 -0.61 -8.80
C GLY A 9 -1.66 0.18 -7.83
N GLY A 10 -2.45 -0.48 -6.98
CA GLY A 10 -3.17 0.17 -5.88
C GLY A 10 -2.19 0.65 -4.81
N TRP A 11 -2.51 1.79 -4.19
CA TRP A 11 -1.64 2.44 -3.20
C TRP A 11 -2.27 2.43 -1.82
N LEU A 12 -1.42 2.47 -0.81
CA LEU A 12 -1.81 2.75 0.56
C LEU A 12 -0.80 3.68 1.22
N VAL A 13 -1.31 4.47 2.16
CA VAL A 13 -0.50 5.38 2.96
C VAL A 13 -0.55 4.93 4.41
N VAL A 14 0.60 4.78 5.03
CA VAL A 14 0.72 4.56 6.49
C VAL A 14 1.43 5.75 7.12
N CYS A 15 0.89 6.27 8.21
CA CYS A 15 1.49 7.40 8.92
C CYS A 15 1.25 7.31 10.43
N ASP A 16 2.14 7.95 11.19
CA ASP A 16 2.07 8.04 12.67
C ASP A 16 1.91 9.49 13.17
N GLY A 17 1.60 10.43 12.28
CA GLY A 17 1.53 11.87 12.57
C GLY A 17 2.87 12.60 12.51
N ARG A 18 4.00 11.89 12.40
CA ARG A 18 5.34 12.47 12.19
C ARG A 18 5.95 12.09 10.84
N LYS A 19 5.71 10.86 10.38
CA LYS A 19 6.21 10.30 9.13
C LYS A 19 5.08 9.64 8.35
N ALA A 20 5.18 9.65 7.02
CA ALA A 20 4.30 8.93 6.12
C ALA A 20 5.11 8.07 5.14
N LEU A 21 4.64 6.86 4.87
CA LEU A 21 5.11 6.01 3.79
C LEU A 21 3.99 5.82 2.78
N ILE A 22 4.29 6.08 1.51
CA ILE A 22 3.42 5.76 0.39
C ILE A 22 3.92 4.46 -0.22
N LEU A 23 3.07 3.43 -0.17
CA LEU A 23 3.38 2.10 -0.67
C LEU A 23 2.52 1.79 -1.89
N GLU A 24 3.11 1.14 -2.88
CA GLU A 24 2.42 0.63 -4.07
C GLU A 24 2.46 -0.90 -4.07
N ASN A 25 1.32 -1.54 -4.35
CA ASN A 25 1.27 -2.98 -4.57
C ASN A 25 1.77 -3.34 -5.97
N LEU A 26 2.97 -3.89 -6.07
CA LEU A 26 3.50 -4.44 -7.34
C LEU A 26 3.06 -5.90 -7.58
N GLY A 27 2.54 -6.55 -6.55
CA GLY A 27 1.93 -7.89 -6.60
C GLY A 27 0.51 -7.84 -7.12
N ASP A 28 -0.26 -8.89 -6.85
CA ASP A 28 -1.68 -8.97 -7.22
C ASP A 28 -2.58 -8.99 -5.97
N GLU A 29 -3.88 -9.19 -6.19
CA GLU A 29 -4.88 -9.21 -5.13
C GLU A 29 -4.77 -10.44 -4.20
N MET A 30 -4.29 -11.58 -4.75
CA MET A 30 -4.10 -12.82 -4.02
C MET A 30 -2.76 -12.83 -3.26
N PHE A 31 -1.72 -12.26 -3.86
CA PHE A 31 -0.37 -12.13 -3.32
C PHE A 31 0.11 -10.67 -3.40
N PRO A 32 -0.28 -9.82 -2.44
CA PRO A 32 0.20 -8.45 -2.37
C PRO A 32 1.71 -8.38 -2.16
N ASN A 33 2.36 -7.43 -2.82
CA ASN A 33 3.78 -7.12 -2.66
C ASN A 33 3.97 -5.60 -2.62
N LEU A 34 4.00 -5.06 -1.41
CA LEU A 34 4.07 -3.61 -1.16
C LEU A 34 5.52 -3.12 -1.22
N HIS A 35 5.77 -2.10 -2.03
CA HIS A 35 7.06 -1.42 -2.08
C HIS A 35 6.92 0.06 -1.78
N THR A 36 7.90 0.61 -1.07
CA THR A 36 7.98 2.04 -0.78
C THR A 36 8.22 2.81 -2.07
N ARG A 37 7.26 3.66 -2.41
CA ARG A 37 7.36 4.62 -3.50
C ARG A 37 7.96 5.94 -3.01
N GLU A 38 7.45 6.43 -1.88
CA GLU A 38 7.82 7.73 -1.31
C GLU A 38 7.80 7.71 0.22
N VAL A 39 8.59 8.60 0.84
CA VAL A 39 8.67 8.81 2.30
C VAL A 39 8.60 10.31 2.58
N HIS A 40 7.73 10.70 3.51
CA HIS A 40 7.55 12.08 3.98
C HIS A 40 7.65 12.17 5.51
#